data_AF-A0A553RMP2-F1
#
_entry.id   AF-A0A553RMP2-F1
#
_cell.length_a   1.000
_cell.length_b   1.000
_cell.length_c   1.000
_cell.angle_alpha   90.00
_cell.angle_beta   90.00
_cell.angle_gamma   90.00
#
_symmetry.space_group_name_H-M   'P 1'
#
loop_
_entity.id
_entity.type
_entity.pdbx_description
1 polymer ?
#
loop_
_entity_poly.entity_id
_entity_poly.type
_entity_poly.pdbx_seq_one_letter_code
_entity_poly.pdbx_strand_id
1 'polypeptide(L)'
;MLHDVSVKHVDVGHFLLTFLLIELLKRSAPSRIINLSSMAHSWGTIRLDDINSERNYHSRRAYGQSKLANILFTRSLARKLKDTGVTSYVVHPGIVRTELKRHMNLGLLIMWKVVRPFTKTPVQGAQTTIYCSVQPELENGAYYR
;
A
#
# COMPACT_ATOMS: atom_id res chain seq x y z
N MET A 1 -24.44 2.49 -3.53
CA MET A 1 -23.98 3.32 -2.39
C MET A 1 -22.66 2.86 -1.74
N LEU A 2 -22.07 1.71 -2.11
CA LEU A 2 -20.86 1.15 -1.45
C LEU A 2 -19.52 1.38 -2.19
N HIS A 3 -19.53 2.02 -3.37
CA HIS A 3 -18.38 1.99 -4.28
C HIS A 3 -17.39 3.16 -4.16
N ASP A 4 -17.66 4.14 -3.30
CA ASP A 4 -16.84 5.37 -3.18
C ASP A 4 -16.05 5.44 -1.85
N VAL A 5 -16.08 4.38 -1.05
CA VAL A 5 -15.44 4.33 0.28
C VAL A 5 -13.94 4.04 0.18
N SER A 6 -13.51 3.23 -0.80
CA SER A 6 -12.12 2.74 -0.91
C SER A 6 -11.06 3.78 -1.30
N VAL A 7 -11.46 4.95 -1.80
CA VAL A 7 -10.50 6.00 -2.24
C VAL A 7 -10.55 7.23 -1.33
N LYS A 8 -11.62 7.39 -0.53
CA LYS A 8 -11.75 8.51 0.42
C LYS A 8 -10.86 8.32 1.65
N HIS A 9 -10.71 7.09 2.13
CA HIS A 9 -10.10 6.85 3.43
C HIS A 9 -8.64 6.41 3.32
N VAL A 10 -7.81 6.90 4.25
CA VAL A 10 -6.61 6.18 4.64
C VAL A 10 -7.04 4.79 5.11
N ASP A 11 -6.27 3.74 4.80
CA ASP A 11 -6.59 2.32 5.07
C ASP A 11 -6.58 1.98 6.58
N VAL A 12 -7.41 2.65 7.38
CA VAL A 12 -7.48 2.47 8.85
C VAL A 12 -7.88 1.05 9.22
N GLY A 13 -8.70 0.38 8.40
CA GLY A 13 -9.08 -1.01 8.61
C GLY A 13 -7.89 -1.97 8.63
N HIS A 14 -6.95 -1.83 7.69
CA HIS A 14 -5.74 -2.65 7.66
C HIS A 14 -4.82 -2.35 8.84
N PHE A 15 -4.74 -1.09 9.27
CA PHE A 15 -3.93 -0.71 10.43
C PHE A 15 -4.49 -1.32 11.71
N LEU A 16 -5.81 -1.20 11.91
CA LEU A 16 -6.50 -1.78 13.05
C LEU A 16 -6.34 -3.30 13.08
N LEU A 17 -6.55 -3.98 11.94
CA LEU A 17 -6.34 -5.43 11.82
C LEU A 17 -4.92 -5.81 12.24
N THR A 18 -3.92 -5.06 11.78
CA THR A 18 -2.51 -5.31 12.13
C THR A 18 -2.27 -5.16 13.63
N PHE A 19 -2.85 -4.13 14.27
CA PHE A 19 -2.74 -3.95 15.71
C PHE A 19 -3.42 -5.06 16.51
N LEU A 20 -4.60 -5.53 16.07
CA LEU A 20 -5.30 -6.63 16.72
C LEU A 20 -4.54 -7.96 16.65
N LEU A 21 -3.78 -8.18 15.56
CA LEU A 21 -2.99 -9.39 15.36
C LEU A 21 -1.57 -9.30 15.93
N ILE A 22 -1.17 -8.16 16.49
CA ILE A 22 0.25 -7.90 16.79
C ILE A 22 0.83 -8.86 17.83
N GLU A 23 0.06 -9.21 18.86
CA GLU A 23 0.50 -10.16 19.88
C GLU A 23 0.57 -11.59 19.34
N LEU A 24 -0.31 -11.97 18.43
CA LEU A 24 -0.24 -13.26 17.75
C LEU A 24 1.01 -13.32 16.86
N LEU A 25 1.29 -12.27 16.10
CA LEU A 25 2.47 -12.19 15.24
C LEU A 25 3.77 -12.30 16.04
N LYS A 26 3.84 -11.69 17.23
CA LYS A 26 4.99 -11.82 18.15
C LYS A 26 5.17 -13.25 18.64
N ARG A 27 4.08 -13.92 19.04
CA ARG A 27 4.10 -15.33 19.50
C ARG A 27 4.49 -16.29 18.39
N SER A 28 4.19 -15.95 17.14
CA SER A 28 4.54 -16.72 15.95
C SER A 28 5.86 -16.26 15.30
N ALA A 29 6.71 -15.52 16.02
CA ALA A 29 8.00 -15.10 15.48
C ALA A 29 8.87 -16.32 15.08
N PRO A 30 9.60 -16.27 13.95
CA PRO A 30 9.72 -15.13 13.04
C PRO A 30 8.46 -14.94 12.17
N SER A 31 7.94 -13.71 12.12
CA SER A 31 6.76 -13.37 11.33
C SER A 31 6.91 -12.04 10.57
N ARG A 32 6.03 -11.79 9.60
CA ARG A 32 6.18 -10.71 8.62
C ARG A 32 4.86 -10.00 8.35
N ILE A 33 4.91 -8.67 8.27
CA ILE A 33 3.79 -7.81 7.87
C ILE A 33 4.16 -7.16 6.53
N ILE A 34 3.36 -7.36 5.49
CA ILE A 34 3.64 -6.79 4.16
C ILE A 34 2.49 -5.86 3.75
N ASN A 35 2.78 -4.56 3.65
CA ASN A 35 1.81 -3.56 3.23
C ASN A 35 2.01 -3.19 1.76
N LEU A 36 0.92 -3.11 0.98
CA LEU A 36 0.98 -2.71 -0.42
C LEU A 36 0.89 -1.19 -0.61
N SER A 37 1.91 -0.62 -1.22
CA SER A 37 1.97 0.78 -1.66
C SER A 37 1.94 0.91 -3.20
N SER A 38 2.08 2.14 -3.70
CA SER A 38 2.06 2.50 -5.12
C SER A 38 3.00 3.66 -5.37
N MET A 39 3.51 3.82 -6.61
CA MET A 39 4.16 5.06 -7.06
C MET A 39 3.32 6.32 -6.79
N ALA A 40 1.99 6.18 -6.68
CA ALA A 40 1.10 7.26 -6.32
C ALA A 40 1.41 7.91 -4.96
N HIS A 41 2.16 7.26 -4.06
CA HIS A 41 2.60 7.88 -2.80
C HIS A 41 3.38 9.19 -3.04
N SER A 42 4.08 9.31 -4.18
CA SER A 42 4.81 10.53 -4.58
C SER A 42 3.88 11.72 -4.89
N TRP A 43 2.60 11.47 -5.16
CA TRP A 43 1.59 12.50 -5.39
C TRP A 43 0.84 12.89 -4.10
N GLY A 44 1.07 12.16 -3.01
CA GLY A 44 0.40 12.34 -1.74
C GLY A 44 1.16 13.24 -0.79
N THR A 45 0.43 13.89 0.11
CA THR A 45 0.97 14.56 1.29
C THR A 45 0.10 14.13 2.46
N ILE A 46 0.68 13.84 3.62
CA ILE A 46 -0.13 13.52 4.81
C ILE A 46 -0.70 14.80 5.39
N ARG A 47 -2.03 14.95 5.29
CA ARG A 47 -2.79 16.00 5.98
C ARG A 47 -3.40 15.41 7.23
N LEU A 48 -2.81 15.68 8.39
CA LEU A 48 -3.29 15.14 9.67
C LEU A 48 -4.62 15.76 10.11
N ASP A 49 -4.86 17.01 9.70
CA ASP A 49 -6.08 17.78 9.92
C ASP A 49 -7.25 17.35 9.02
N ASP A 50 -6.97 16.59 7.95
CA ASP A 50 -7.96 16.03 7.03
C ASP A 50 -7.48 14.66 6.49
N ILE A 51 -7.25 13.72 7.41
CA ILE A 51 -6.65 12.42 7.09
C ILE A 51 -7.55 11.55 6.20
N ASN A 52 -8.86 11.75 6.30
CA ASN A 52 -9.87 11.07 5.49
C ASN A 52 -10.27 11.87 4.23
N SER A 53 -9.59 12.98 3.94
CA SER A 53 -9.89 13.83 2.77
C SER A 53 -11.38 14.20 2.67
N GLU A 54 -12.01 14.51 3.80
CA GLU A 54 -13.44 14.80 3.95
C GLU A 54 -13.76 16.22 3.47
N ARG A 55 -12.81 17.16 3.62
CA ARG A 55 -13.05 18.58 3.31
C ARG A 55 -12.81 18.91 1.83
N ASN A 56 -11.70 18.42 1.27
CA ASN A 56 -11.28 18.72 -0.10
C ASN A 56 -10.86 17.44 -0.84
N TYR A 57 -11.85 16.61 -1.16
CA TYR A 57 -11.63 15.32 -1.81
C TYR A 57 -11.10 15.52 -3.24
N HIS A 58 -9.95 14.91 -3.52
CA HIS A 58 -9.42 14.77 -4.87
C HIS A 58 -8.84 13.37 -5.01
N SER A 59 -9.46 12.53 -5.83
CA SER A 59 -9.18 11.08 -5.94
C SER A 59 -7.69 10.73 -6.02
N ARG A 60 -6.91 11.40 -6.90
CA ARG A 60 -5.45 11.15 -7.03
C ARG A 60 -4.66 11.51 -5.77
N ARG A 61 -5.00 12.61 -5.10
CA ARG A 61 -4.32 13.08 -3.88
C ARG A 61 -4.69 12.20 -2.69
N ALA A 62 -5.98 11.87 -2.55
CA ALA A 62 -6.47 10.96 -1.52
C ALA A 62 -5.82 9.57 -1.66
N TYR A 63 -5.79 9.01 -2.87
CA TYR A 63 -5.10 7.75 -3.15
C TYR A 63 -3.60 7.83 -2.86
N GLY A 64 -2.93 8.91 -3.27
CA GLY A 64 -1.51 9.14 -2.95
C GLY A 64 -1.26 9.23 -1.44
N GLN A 65 -2.11 9.94 -0.70
CA GLN A 65 -2.07 10.04 0.75
C GLN A 65 -2.23 8.66 1.42
N SER A 66 -3.18 7.83 0.98
CA SER A 66 -3.34 6.46 1.51
C SER A 66 -2.11 5.59 1.24
N LYS A 67 -1.51 5.70 0.04
CA LYS A 67 -0.30 4.92 -0.30
C LYS A 67 0.96 5.41 0.41
N LEU A 68 1.05 6.71 0.71
CA LEU A 68 2.08 7.27 1.57
C LEU A 68 1.88 6.85 3.04
N ALA A 69 0.64 6.82 3.52
CA ALA A 69 0.32 6.36 4.87
C ALA A 69 0.78 4.92 5.11
N ASN A 70 0.61 4.02 4.13
CA ASN A 70 1.13 2.64 4.22
C ASN A 70 2.65 2.59 4.41
N ILE A 71 3.42 3.47 3.74
CA ILE A 71 4.89 3.54 3.89
C ILE A 71 5.26 3.99 5.30
N LEU A 72 4.61 5.07 5.78
CA LEU A 72 4.88 5.62 7.11
C LEU A 72 4.48 4.65 8.21
N PHE A 73 3.34 3.97 8.03
CA PHE A 73 2.86 2.94 8.94
C PHE A 73 3.85 1.77 9.04
N THR A 74 4.30 1.22 7.92
CA THR A 74 5.33 0.16 7.90
C THR A 74 6.60 0.61 8.62
N ARG A 75 7.13 1.81 8.32
CA ARG A 75 8.34 2.32 8.99
C ARG A 75 8.14 2.52 10.50
N SER A 76 6.95 2.94 10.91
CA SER A 76 6.61 3.06 12.32
C SER A 76 6.51 1.70 13.00
N LEU A 77 5.89 0.70 12.34
CA LEU A 77 5.81 -0.66 12.85
C LEU A 77 7.19 -1.30 12.98
N ALA A 78 8.04 -1.20 11.96
CA ALA A 78 9.40 -1.73 11.99
C ALA A 78 10.19 -1.22 13.22
N ARG A 79 10.06 0.07 13.54
CA ARG A 79 10.69 0.66 14.74
C ARG A 79 10.06 0.17 16.04
N LYS A 80 8.73 0.06 16.11
CA LYS A 80 7.99 -0.37 17.31
C LYS A 80 8.14 -1.86 17.61
N LEU A 81 8.34 -2.68 16.59
CA LEU A 81 8.50 -4.14 16.66
C LEU A 81 9.96 -4.56 16.59
N LYS A 82 10.87 -3.60 16.77
CA LYS A 82 12.29 -3.90 16.91
C LYS A 82 12.48 -4.91 18.05
N ASP A 83 13.33 -5.90 17.81
CA ASP A 83 13.70 -6.94 18.78
C ASP A 83 12.56 -7.91 19.17
N THR A 84 11.38 -7.85 18.52
CA THR A 84 10.28 -8.81 18.77
C THR A 84 10.26 -9.98 17.79
N GLY A 85 11.22 -10.07 16.86
CA GLY A 85 11.23 -11.07 15.78
C GLY A 85 10.15 -10.89 14.71
N VAL A 86 9.41 -9.77 14.74
CA VAL A 86 8.40 -9.42 13.73
C VAL A 86 8.97 -8.36 12.81
N THR A 87 8.97 -8.63 11.51
CA THR A 87 9.45 -7.70 10.48
C THR A 87 8.29 -7.10 9.70
N SER A 88 8.48 -5.91 9.15
CA SER A 88 7.46 -5.26 8.32
C SER A 88 8.08 -4.63 7.08
N TYR A 89 7.42 -4.80 5.94
CA TYR A 89 7.90 -4.34 4.64
C TYR A 89 6.79 -3.60 3.91
N VAL A 90 7.18 -2.69 3.02
CA VAL A 90 6.24 -2.06 2.10
C VAL A 90 6.62 -2.43 0.67
N VAL A 91 5.64 -2.88 -0.10
CA VAL A 91 5.83 -3.41 -1.45
C VAL A 91 5.06 -2.58 -2.46
N HIS A 92 5.73 -2.24 -3.54
CA HIS A 92 5.13 -1.71 -4.74
C HIS A 92 5.14 -2.78 -5.84
N PRO A 93 3.98 -3.26 -6.31
CA PRO A 93 3.93 -4.33 -7.30
C PRO A 93 4.27 -3.87 -8.74
N GLY A 94 4.63 -2.60 -8.93
CA GLY A 94 4.76 -1.98 -10.25
C GLY A 94 3.39 -1.55 -10.83
N ILE A 95 3.39 -1.22 -12.13
CA ILE A 95 2.16 -0.87 -12.85
C ILE A 95 1.48 -2.16 -13.30
N VAL A 96 0.60 -2.71 -12.46
CA VAL A 96 -0.10 -3.97 -12.73
C VAL A 96 -1.43 -3.72 -13.44
N ARG A 97 -1.74 -4.55 -14.43
CA ARG A 97 -3.05 -4.60 -15.09
C ARG A 97 -4.12 -5.03 -14.08
N THR A 98 -4.78 -4.04 -13.48
CA THR A 98 -5.87 -4.23 -12.53
C THR A 98 -7.16 -3.67 -13.09
N GLU A 99 -8.30 -4.15 -12.56
CA GLU A 99 -9.64 -3.67 -12.90
C GLU A 99 -9.98 -2.29 -12.31
N LEU A 100 -8.98 -1.48 -11.95
CA LEU A 100 -9.12 -0.11 -11.43
C LEU A 100 -9.69 0.89 -12.46
N LYS A 101 -10.01 0.42 -13.68
CA LYS A 101 -10.39 1.21 -14.85
C LYS A 101 -11.85 1.68 -14.85
N ARG A 102 -12.68 1.14 -13.95
CA ARG A 102 -14.16 1.28 -14.02
C ARG A 102 -14.69 2.71 -13.89
N HIS A 103 -13.85 3.66 -13.44
CA HIS A 103 -14.23 5.06 -13.23
C HIS A 103 -13.26 6.07 -13.87
N MET A 104 -12.48 5.65 -14.88
CA MET A 104 -11.54 6.53 -15.56
C MET A 104 -12.24 7.40 -16.60
N ASN A 105 -11.94 8.71 -16.62
CA ASN A 105 -12.41 9.59 -17.67
C ASN A 105 -11.72 9.27 -19.02
N LEU A 106 -12.27 9.78 -20.12
CA LEU A 106 -11.85 9.43 -21.48
C LEU A 106 -10.35 9.69 -21.73
N GLY A 107 -9.80 10.79 -21.22
CA GLY A 107 -8.37 11.10 -21.32
C GLY A 107 -7.48 10.10 -20.59
N LEU A 108 -7.90 9.65 -19.40
CA LEU A 108 -7.16 8.67 -18.61
C LEU A 108 -7.24 7.25 -19.21
N LEU A 109 -8.33 6.92 -19.92
CA LEU A 109 -8.45 5.70 -20.71
C LEU A 109 -7.50 5.69 -21.92
N ILE A 110 -7.36 6.82 -22.61
CA ILE A 110 -6.42 6.98 -23.74
C ILE A 110 -4.99 6.83 -23.23
N MET A 111 -4.63 7.52 -22.14
CA MET A 111 -3.32 7.38 -21.50
C MET A 111 -3.07 5.92 -21.08
N TRP A 112 -4.05 5.23 -20.51
CA TRP A 112 -3.93 3.82 -20.16
C TRP A 112 -3.65 2.91 -21.34
N LYS A 113 -4.25 3.16 -22.52
CA LYS A 113 -3.92 2.39 -23.73
C LYS A 113 -2.45 2.54 -24.13
N VAL A 114 -1.87 3.72 -23.92
CA VAL A 114 -0.45 4.01 -24.19
C VAL A 114 0.48 3.35 -23.16
N VAL A 115 0.11 3.33 -21.87
CA VAL A 115 0.94 2.71 -20.82
C VAL A 115 0.78 1.18 -20.77
N ARG A 116 -0.31 0.63 -21.32
CA ARG A 116 -0.63 -0.82 -21.35
C ARG A 116 0.53 -1.76 -21.76
N PRO A 117 1.33 -1.49 -22.81
CA PRO A 117 2.48 -2.33 -23.15
C PRO A 117 3.55 -2.37 -22.04
N PHE A 118 3.65 -1.32 -21.23
CA PHE A 118 4.62 -1.20 -20.13
C PHE A 118 4.05 -1.67 -18.77
N THR A 119 2.95 -2.42 -18.77
CA THR A 119 2.29 -2.89 -17.54
C THR A 119 2.48 -4.39 -17.30
N LYS A 120 2.71 -4.75 -16.03
CA LYS A 120 2.87 -6.11 -15.55
C LYS A 120 1.53 -6.87 -15.55
N THR A 121 1.57 -8.18 -15.79
CA THR A 121 0.44 -9.07 -15.47
C THR A 121 0.23 -9.15 -13.95
N PRO A 122 -0.95 -9.58 -13.45
CA PRO A 122 -1.13 -9.84 -12.03
C PRO A 122 -0.09 -10.81 -11.44
N VAL A 123 0.28 -11.84 -12.20
CA VAL A 123 1.33 -12.81 -11.83
C VAL A 123 2.68 -12.12 -11.66
N GLN A 124 3.09 -11.30 -12.63
CA GLN A 124 4.33 -10.52 -12.53
C GLN A 124 4.28 -9.47 -11.41
N GLY A 125 3.10 -8.90 -11.16
CA GLY A 125 2.88 -7.94 -10.08
C GLY A 125 3.00 -8.56 -8.68
N ALA A 126 2.62 -9.82 -8.53
CA ALA A 126 2.72 -10.55 -7.27
C ALA A 126 4.16 -10.92 -6.91
N GLN A 127 5.08 -10.93 -7.87
CA GLN A 127 6.46 -11.39 -7.67
C GLN A 127 7.18 -10.63 -6.55
N THR A 128 7.07 -9.30 -6.49
CA THR A 128 7.70 -8.50 -5.44
C THR A 128 7.12 -8.82 -4.06
N THR A 129 5.80 -9.07 -3.97
CA THR A 129 5.14 -9.46 -2.72
C THR A 129 5.61 -10.85 -2.27
N ILE A 130 5.63 -11.82 -3.18
CA ILE A 130 6.10 -13.19 -2.91
C ILE A 130 7.55 -13.15 -2.45
N TYR A 131 8.40 -12.40 -3.14
CA TYR A 131 9.80 -12.21 -2.76
C TYR A 131 9.92 -11.71 -1.31
N CYS A 132 9.16 -10.67 -0.94
CA CYS A 132 9.15 -10.15 0.43
C CYS A 132 8.60 -11.15 1.45
N SER A 133 7.68 -12.02 1.04
CA SER A 133 7.11 -13.06 1.90
C SER A 133 8.11 -14.18 2.24
N VAL A 134 9.04 -14.50 1.33
CA VAL A 134 9.88 -15.71 1.47
C VAL A 134 11.38 -15.42 1.63
N GLN A 135 11.87 -14.26 1.20
CA GLN A 135 13.31 -13.99 1.23
C GLN A 135 13.83 -13.88 2.68
N PRO A 136 14.86 -14.63 3.10
CA PRO A 136 15.31 -14.65 4.51
C PRO A 136 15.86 -13.31 4.99
N GLU A 137 16.65 -12.65 4.14
CA GLU A 137 17.40 -11.45 4.48
C GLU A 137 16.82 -10.22 3.78
N LEU A 138 15.96 -9.50 4.49
CA LEU A 138 15.38 -8.24 4.06
C LEU A 138 15.58 -7.18 5.13
N GLU A 139 15.76 -5.94 4.68
CA GLU A 139 15.86 -4.79 5.55
C GLU A 139 14.47 -4.45 6.12
N ASN A 140 14.35 -4.52 7.45
CA ASN A 140 13.10 -4.25 8.14
C ASN A 140 12.70 -2.77 7.96
N GLY A 141 11.45 -2.53 7.53
CA GLY A 141 10.92 -1.20 7.26
C GLY A 141 11.21 -0.66 5.86
N ALA A 142 11.91 -1.41 5.02
CA ALA A 142 12.29 -0.97 3.67
C ALA A 142 11.13 -1.03 2.66
N TYR A 143 11.32 -0.28 1.56
CA TYR A 143 10.42 -0.20 0.43
C TYR A 143 10.97 -0.99 -0.76
N TYR A 144 10.21 -1.99 -1.22
CA TYR A 144 10.57 -2.90 -2.30
C TYR A 144 9.70 -2.66 -3.54
N ARG A 145 10.28 -2.77 -4.74
CA ARG A 145 9.63 -2.51 -6.04
C ARG A 145 9.94 -3.58 -7.07
#